data_AF-A0A562WK20-F1
#
_entry.id   AF-A0A562WK20-F1
#
_cell.length_a   1.000
_cell.length_b   1.000
_cell.length_c   1.000
_cell.angle_alpha   90.00
_cell.angle_beta   90.00
_cell.angle_gamma   90.00
#
_symmetry.space_group_name_H-M   'P 1'
#
loop_
_entity.id
_entity.type
_entity.pdbx_description
1 polymer ?
#
loop_
_entity_poly.entity_id
_entity_poly.type
_entity_poly.pdbx_seq_one_letter_code
_entity_poly.pdbx_strand_id
1 'polypeptide(L)'
;MDTDAAADHPATVDTDAAPAGRAAIGNGAPVDDAAGRPNATACGTVGGLWCDRCGEPAGASAHEACRTARTLEPPRYCPSCRRRMKVQVLPTGWRATCVEHGAIKD
;
A
#
# COMPACT_ATOMS: atom_id res chain seq x y z
N MET A 1 21.87 -48.36 30.84
CA MET A 1 20.63 -48.25 30.06
C MET A 1 19.56 -48.29 31.13
N ASP A 2 19.06 -47.16 31.63
CA ASP A 2 18.53 -46.01 30.89
C ASP A 2 18.81 -44.70 31.65
N THR A 3 19.09 -43.64 30.89
CA THR A 3 19.30 -42.27 31.36
C THR A 3 18.11 -41.45 30.89
N ASP A 4 17.28 -40.96 31.80
CA ASP A 4 16.15 -40.05 31.52
C ASP A 4 16.24 -38.91 32.57
N ALA A 5 16.74 -37.72 32.27
CA ALA A 5 16.31 -36.69 31.33
C ALA A 5 14.99 -36.00 31.74
N ALA A 6 15.07 -34.95 32.57
CA ALA A 6 14.16 -33.82 32.44
C ALA A 6 14.78 -32.56 33.07
N ALA A 7 15.21 -31.65 32.20
CA ALA A 7 15.66 -30.33 32.54
C ALA A 7 14.47 -29.40 32.82
N ASP A 8 14.71 -28.54 33.80
CA ASP A 8 13.91 -27.44 34.32
C ASP A 8 13.60 -26.37 33.25
N HIS A 9 12.33 -26.05 33.04
CA HIS A 9 11.89 -24.81 32.39
C HIS A 9 10.56 -24.35 33.02
N PRO A 10 10.55 -23.37 33.94
CA PRO A 10 9.31 -22.72 34.35
C PRO A 10 8.82 -21.78 33.23
N ALA A 11 7.58 -22.00 32.82
CA ALA A 11 6.88 -21.18 31.85
C ALA A 11 6.64 -19.74 32.35
N THR A 12 6.62 -18.84 31.38
CA THR A 12 6.64 -17.38 31.44
C THR A 12 5.41 -16.73 32.08
N VAL A 13 5.65 -15.60 32.74
CA VAL A 13 4.69 -14.59 33.23
C VAL A 13 3.71 -14.12 32.15
N ASP A 14 2.41 -14.26 32.42
CA ASP A 14 1.32 -13.64 31.65
C ASP A 14 1.03 -12.25 32.26
N THR A 15 1.20 -11.19 31.46
CA THR A 15 0.98 -9.80 31.87
C THR A 15 -0.44 -9.40 31.49
N ASP A 16 -1.32 -9.32 32.48
CA ASP A 16 -2.65 -8.72 32.38
C ASP A 16 -2.53 -7.18 32.35
N ALA A 17 -2.84 -6.56 31.22
CA ALA A 17 -3.30 -5.16 31.15
C ALA A 17 -3.78 -4.80 29.72
N ALA A 18 -5.09 -4.90 29.49
CA ALA A 18 -5.78 -4.21 28.40
C ALA A 18 -6.61 -3.04 28.96
N PRO A 19 -6.43 -1.79 28.53
CA PRO A 19 -7.39 -0.74 28.85
C PRO A 19 -8.61 -0.85 27.91
N ALA A 20 -9.78 -1.00 28.52
CA ALA A 20 -11.07 -0.88 27.84
C ALA A 20 -11.33 0.58 27.42
N GLY A 21 -10.83 0.95 26.24
CA GLY A 21 -11.24 2.17 25.53
C GLY A 21 -12.53 1.91 24.75
N ARG A 22 -13.69 2.14 25.37
CA ARG A 22 -14.99 2.07 24.69
C ARG A 22 -15.22 3.38 23.93
N ALA A 23 -14.89 3.42 22.65
CA ALA A 23 -15.25 4.54 21.78
C ALA A 23 -16.77 4.48 21.52
N ALA A 24 -17.46 5.55 21.89
CA ALA A 24 -18.87 5.73 21.58
C ALA A 24 -19.06 5.83 20.06
N ILE A 25 -19.97 5.01 19.52
CA ILE A 25 -20.59 5.22 18.21
C ILE A 25 -21.37 6.54 18.22
N GLY A 26 -20.84 7.56 17.55
CA GLY A 26 -21.55 8.81 17.28
C GLY A 26 -22.44 8.67 16.05
N ASN A 27 -23.72 8.98 16.19
CA ASN A 27 -24.69 8.99 15.09
C ASN A 27 -24.49 10.21 14.16
N GLY A 28 -24.43 9.96 12.85
CA GLY A 28 -24.88 10.83 11.76
C GLY A 28 -24.25 12.23 11.62
N ALA A 29 -23.29 12.38 10.71
CA ALA A 29 -22.98 13.68 10.12
C ALA A 29 -23.91 13.95 8.91
N PRO A 30 -24.42 15.18 8.73
CA PRO A 30 -25.31 15.54 7.61
C PRO A 30 -24.58 15.50 6.27
N VAL A 31 -25.32 15.17 5.21
CA VAL A 31 -24.82 15.00 3.84
C VAL A 31 -25.35 16.10 2.93
N ASP A 32 -24.89 17.36 3.06
CA ASP A 32 -25.27 18.41 2.11
C ASP A 32 -24.12 19.38 1.75
N ASP A 33 -23.89 19.45 0.43
CA ASP A 33 -23.28 20.44 -0.47
C ASP A 33 -21.95 21.22 -0.23
N ALA A 34 -21.02 20.92 -1.15
CA ALA A 34 -19.97 21.74 -1.77
C ALA A 34 -19.71 23.18 -1.25
N ALA A 35 -18.60 23.35 -0.52
CA ALA A 35 -17.68 24.48 -0.68
C ALA A 35 -16.37 24.23 0.10
N GLY A 36 -15.24 24.21 -0.59
CA GLY A 36 -13.92 24.23 0.04
C GLY A 36 -13.03 23.05 -0.32
N ARG A 37 -12.70 22.88 -1.61
CA ARG A 37 -11.47 22.17 -2.01
C ARG A 37 -10.31 23.15 -1.78
N PRO A 38 -9.47 23.04 -0.74
CA PRO A 38 -8.27 23.87 -0.69
C PRO A 38 -7.26 23.22 -1.62
N ASN A 39 -7.14 23.86 -2.78
CA ASN A 39 -5.96 23.93 -3.63
C ASN A 39 -5.13 22.64 -3.76
N ALA A 40 -5.26 22.02 -4.92
CA ALA A 40 -4.25 21.19 -5.55
C ALA A 40 -2.95 22.01 -5.74
N THR A 41 -2.23 22.28 -4.65
CA THR A 41 -0.88 22.81 -4.70
C THR A 41 0.06 21.64 -4.90
N ALA A 42 0.49 21.51 -6.14
CA ALA A 42 1.34 20.44 -6.66
C ALA A 42 2.61 20.20 -5.84
N CYS A 43 2.83 18.92 -5.54
CA CYS A 43 4.14 18.29 -5.50
C CYS A 43 3.94 16.83 -5.92
N GLY A 44 4.22 16.37 -7.13
CA GLY A 44 4.58 16.99 -8.39
C GLY A 44 4.16 16.03 -9.50
N THR A 45 3.84 16.54 -10.68
CA THR A 45 3.51 15.71 -11.84
C THR A 45 4.75 14.98 -12.33
N VAL A 46 4.94 13.75 -11.86
CA VAL A 46 5.51 12.61 -12.61
C VAL A 46 4.82 11.28 -12.22
N GLY A 47 4.09 11.20 -11.09
CA GLY A 47 3.30 10.01 -10.71
C GLY A 47 1.81 10.22 -10.99
N GLY A 48 1.17 9.34 -11.77
CA GLY A 48 -0.26 9.46 -12.09
C GLY A 48 -1.19 9.29 -10.88
N LEU A 49 -2.50 9.35 -11.13
CA LEU A 49 -3.56 9.31 -10.12
C LEU A 49 -3.56 8.04 -9.26
N TRP A 50 -2.91 6.98 -9.74
CA TRP A 50 -2.87 5.67 -9.09
C TRP A 50 -1.43 5.21 -8.88
N CYS A 51 -1.18 4.57 -7.74
CA CYS A 51 0.07 3.88 -7.47
C CYS A 51 0.22 2.69 -8.44
N ASP A 52 1.28 2.71 -9.22
CA ASP A 52 1.56 1.72 -10.27
C ASP A 52 1.94 0.32 -9.74
N ARG A 53 2.19 0.19 -8.42
CA ARG A 53 2.51 -1.07 -7.75
C ARG A 53 1.28 -1.73 -7.12
N CYS A 54 0.52 -1.00 -6.31
CA CYS A 54 -0.63 -1.56 -5.58
C CYS A 54 -1.99 -1.21 -6.20
N GLY A 55 -2.06 -0.16 -7.03
CA GLY A 55 -3.31 0.28 -7.67
C GLY A 55 -4.21 1.15 -6.78
N GLU A 56 -3.74 1.59 -5.61
CA GLU A 56 -4.47 2.54 -4.76
C GLU A 56 -4.29 3.99 -5.24
N PRO A 57 -5.17 4.93 -4.86
CA PRO A 57 -4.99 6.34 -5.19
C PRO A 57 -3.64 6.84 -4.68
N ALA A 58 -2.90 7.55 -5.53
CA ALA A 58 -1.55 8.03 -5.20
C ALA A 58 -1.54 9.03 -4.02
N GLY A 59 -2.66 9.72 -3.77
CA GLY A 59 -2.81 10.66 -2.65
C GLY A 59 -3.39 10.09 -1.36
N ALA A 60 -3.79 8.81 -1.32
CA ALA A 60 -4.45 8.22 -0.14
C ALA A 60 -3.46 7.71 0.92
N SER A 61 -2.23 7.34 0.53
CA SER A 61 -1.18 6.85 1.42
C SER A 61 0.20 7.23 0.88
N ALA A 62 1.23 7.26 1.74
CA ALA A 62 2.57 7.75 1.36
C ALA A 62 3.35 6.85 0.39
N HIS A 63 2.89 5.63 0.11
CA HIS A 63 3.42 4.67 -0.88
C HIS A 63 4.95 4.45 -0.86
N GLU A 64 5.63 4.68 0.26
CA GLU A 64 7.10 4.60 0.32
C GLU A 64 7.62 3.18 0.06
N ALA A 65 7.02 2.18 0.69
CA ALA A 65 7.32 0.77 0.42
C ALA A 65 7.01 0.37 -1.05
N CYS A 66 5.96 0.93 -1.64
CA CYS A 66 5.64 0.70 -3.05
C CYS A 66 6.72 1.29 -3.96
N ARG A 67 7.21 2.50 -3.65
CA ARG A 67 8.28 3.17 -4.40
C ARG A 67 9.60 2.39 -4.31
N THR A 68 9.96 1.91 -3.12
CA THR A 68 11.16 1.08 -2.94
C THR A 68 11.06 -0.21 -3.75
N ALA A 69 9.92 -0.91 -3.70
CA ALA A 69 9.72 -2.12 -4.48
C ALA A 69 9.79 -1.87 -6.00
N ARG A 70 9.29 -0.72 -6.49
CA ARG A 70 9.31 -0.34 -7.90
C ARG A 70 10.71 -0.17 -8.51
N THR A 71 11.75 -0.12 -7.70
CA THR A 71 13.14 -0.13 -8.18
C THR A 71 13.56 -1.49 -8.73
N LEU A 72 12.95 -2.58 -8.25
CA LEU A 72 13.26 -3.96 -8.64
C LEU A 72 12.09 -4.67 -9.32
N GLU A 73 10.88 -4.13 -9.17
CA GLU A 73 9.66 -4.71 -9.71
C GLU A 73 9.08 -3.87 -10.85
N PRO A 74 8.59 -4.53 -11.93
CA PRO A 74 7.92 -3.84 -13.03
C PRO A 74 6.61 -3.18 -12.59
N PRO A 75 6.12 -2.15 -13.33
CA PRO A 75 4.79 -1.57 -13.10
C PRO A 75 3.71 -2.63 -13.26
N ARG A 76 2.79 -2.72 -12.29
CA ARG A 76 1.64 -3.63 -12.35
C ARG A 76 0.38 -2.94 -12.84
N TYR A 77 0.20 -1.66 -12.51
CA TYR A 77 -0.98 -0.87 -12.81
C TYR A 77 -0.61 0.39 -13.59
N CYS A 78 -1.50 0.79 -14.50
CA CYS A 78 -1.36 2.05 -15.21
C CYS A 78 -1.59 3.21 -14.23
N PRO A 79 -0.65 4.18 -14.13
CA PRO A 79 -0.77 5.30 -13.21
C PRO A 79 -1.91 6.26 -13.61
N SER A 80 -2.40 6.20 -14.86
CA SER A 80 -3.50 7.03 -15.35
C SER A 80 -4.89 6.44 -15.10
N CYS A 81 -5.07 5.12 -15.34
CA CYS A 81 -6.40 4.49 -15.30
C CYS A 81 -6.55 3.27 -14.40
N ARG A 82 -5.51 2.90 -13.64
CA ARG A 82 -5.53 1.79 -12.68
C ARG A 82 -5.72 0.39 -13.26
N ARG A 83 -5.79 0.25 -14.60
CA ARG A 83 -5.86 -1.07 -15.23
C ARG A 83 -4.53 -1.80 -15.07
N ARG A 84 -4.58 -3.14 -14.94
CA ARG A 84 -3.36 -3.96 -14.96
C ARG A 84 -2.67 -3.86 -16.32
N MET A 85 -1.35 -3.81 -16.30
CA MET A 85 -0.53 -3.67 -17.49
C MET A 85 -0.04 -5.02 -18.00
N LYS A 86 0.22 -5.10 -19.31
CA LYS A 86 0.97 -6.22 -19.89
C LYS A 86 2.45 -5.95 -19.69
N VAL A 87 3.10 -6.77 -18.87
CA VAL A 87 4.53 -6.67 -18.59
C VAL A 87 5.30 -7.71 -19.38
N GLN A 88 6.38 -7.27 -20.03
CA GLN A 88 7.39 -8.11 -20.63
C GLN A 88 8.71 -7.90 -19.87
N VAL A 89 9.24 -8.97 -19.29
CA VAL A 89 10.57 -8.98 -18.69
C VAL A 89 11.61 -9.19 -19.80
N LEU A 90 12.69 -8.42 -19.75
CA LEU A 90 13.79 -8.42 -20.71
C LEU A 90 15.13 -8.58 -19.95
N PRO A 91 16.20 -9.02 -20.63
CA PRO A 91 17.51 -9.13 -19.98
C PRO A 91 18.03 -7.82 -19.37
N THR A 92 17.62 -6.68 -19.94
CA THR A 92 18.05 -5.34 -19.52
C THR A 92 17.00 -4.59 -18.69
N GLY A 93 15.90 -5.23 -18.26
CA GLY A 93 14.83 -4.59 -17.50
C GLY A 93 13.44 -5.09 -17.90
N TRP A 94 12.48 -4.18 -18.06
CA TRP A 94 11.10 -4.53 -18.42
C TRP A 94 10.47 -3.51 -19.36
N ARG A 95 9.45 -3.95 -20.10
CA ARG A 95 8.50 -3.07 -20.79
C ARG A 95 7.11 -3.33 -20.22
N ALA A 96 6.36 -2.27 -19.97
CA ALA A 96 4.98 -2.35 -19.51
C ALA A 96 4.07 -1.52 -20.41
N THR A 97 2.98 -2.13 -20.87
CA THR A 97 2.02 -1.49 -21.78
C THR A 97 0.61 -1.55 -21.18
N CYS A 98 -0.03 -0.40 -21.06
CA CYS A 98 -1.45 -0.27 -20.75
C CYS A 98 -2.27 -0.51 -22.03
N VAL A 99 -3.40 -1.19 -21.91
CA VAL A 99 -4.31 -1.43 -23.05
C VAL A 99 -4.90 -0.14 -23.61
N GLU A 100 -5.17 0.86 -22.76
CA GLU A 100 -5.74 2.16 -23.17
C GLU A 100 -4.66 3.20 -23.51
N HIS A 101 -3.60 3.25 -22.69
CA HIS A 101 -2.63 4.36 -22.73
C HIS A 101 -1.30 3.98 -23.38
N GLY A 102 -1.12 2.73 -23.80
CA GLY A 102 0.13 2.26 -24.39
C GLY A 102 1.28 2.15 -23.37
N ALA A 103 2.52 2.20 -23.88
CA ALA A 103 3.71 2.05 -23.07
C ALA A 103 4.00 3.32 -22.25
N ILE A 104 4.29 3.15 -20.98
CA ILE A 104 4.79 4.21 -20.09
C ILE A 104 6.29 4.05 -19.95
N LYS A 105 7.00 5.17 -19.95
CA LYS A 105 8.43 5.23 -19.64
C LYS A 105 8.55 5.69 -18.19
N ASP A 106 9.36 4.96 -17.41
CA ASP A 106 9.64 5.25 -16.00
C ASP A 106 10.26 6.65 -15.80
#